data_AF-A0A3N1G9Q0-F1
#
_entry.id   AF-A0A3N1G9Q0-F1
#
_cell.length_a   1.000
_cell.length_b   1.000
_cell.length_c   1.000
_cell.angle_alpha   90.00
_cell.angle_beta   90.00
_cell.angle_gamma   90.00
#
_symmetry.space_group_name_H-M   'P 1'
#
loop_
_entity.id
_entity.type
_entity.pdbx_description
1 polymer ?
#
loop_
_entity_poly.entity_id
_entity_poly.type
_entity_poly.pdbx_seq_one_letter_code
_entity_poly.pdbx_strand_id
1 'polypeptide(L)'
;MALFRRRRPEPRRAVEPEQPRLTGSQLLVQQLRHAGGSPASEAVAVPLETFFEGNDDAGSIAPNLGDHPGPARIFEVLRVLRARADVLDVVVLVGMEADEYEPDEWPFAEAVHVITSAPAESFSAVADLLDADPVEVGGWPDDALSHPPVPPGHHVCTISWD
;
A
#
# COMPACT_ATOMS: atom_id res chain seq x y z
N MET A 1 -45.54 -55.91 -27.48
CA MET A 1 -45.31 -54.46 -27.61
C MET A 1 -44.53 -53.98 -26.39
N ALA A 2 -43.28 -53.56 -26.54
CA ALA A 2 -42.49 -52.97 -25.45
C ALA A 2 -41.96 -51.60 -25.90
N LEU A 3 -42.39 -50.53 -25.23
CA LEU A 3 -41.93 -49.16 -25.48
C LEU A 3 -40.59 -48.91 -24.79
N PHE A 4 -39.54 -48.67 -25.57
CA PHE A 4 -38.28 -48.11 -25.09
C PHE A 4 -38.43 -46.59 -24.88
N ARG A 5 -38.39 -46.13 -23.61
CA ARG A 5 -38.22 -44.70 -23.29
C ARG A 5 -36.73 -44.34 -23.41
N ARG A 6 -36.38 -43.52 -24.40
CA ARG A 6 -35.04 -42.90 -24.49
C ARG A 6 -34.90 -41.86 -23.38
N ARG A 7 -33.89 -42.00 -22.51
CA ARG A 7 -33.50 -40.95 -21.56
C ARG A 7 -32.93 -39.77 -22.34
N ARG A 8 -33.39 -38.54 -22.07
CA ARG A 8 -32.74 -37.32 -22.56
C ARG A 8 -31.40 -37.14 -21.84
N PRO A 9 -30.33 -36.71 -22.54
CA PRO A 9 -29.09 -36.34 -21.88
C PRO A 9 -29.33 -35.06 -21.05
N GLU A 10 -28.75 -35.02 -19.85
CA GLU A 10 -28.79 -33.81 -19.02
C GLU A 10 -27.95 -32.69 -19.66
N PRO A 11 -28.37 -31.42 -19.53
CA PRO A 11 -27.59 -30.30 -20.01
C PRO A 11 -26.26 -30.24 -19.23
N ARG A 12 -25.13 -30.20 -19.95
CA ARG A 12 -23.84 -29.89 -19.35
C ARG A 12 -23.95 -28.51 -18.69
N ARG A 13 -23.69 -28.43 -17.38
CA ARG A 13 -23.50 -27.16 -16.66
C ARG A 13 -22.45 -26.36 -17.44
N ALA A 14 -22.82 -25.16 -17.89
CA ALA A 14 -21.83 -24.21 -18.38
C ALA A 14 -20.83 -23.94 -17.25
N VAL A 15 -19.55 -24.13 -17.52
CA VAL A 15 -18.48 -23.67 -16.62
C VAL A 15 -18.54 -22.16 -16.73
N GLU A 16 -18.94 -21.47 -15.67
CA GLU A 16 -18.82 -20.00 -15.61
C GLU A 16 -17.34 -19.66 -15.86
N PRO A 17 -17.05 -18.66 -16.72
CA PRO A 17 -15.68 -18.23 -16.91
C PRO A 17 -15.13 -17.78 -15.55
N GLU A 18 -14.05 -18.41 -15.11
CA GLU A 18 -13.31 -17.99 -13.92
C GLU A 18 -12.88 -16.54 -14.17
N GLN A 19 -13.44 -15.59 -13.41
CA GLN A 19 -13.03 -14.20 -13.55
C GLN A 19 -11.54 -14.12 -13.25
N PRO A 20 -10.73 -13.43 -14.09
CA PRO A 20 -9.30 -13.32 -13.84
C PRO A 20 -9.09 -12.67 -12.47
N ARG A 21 -8.29 -13.32 -11.62
CA ARG A 21 -7.87 -12.74 -10.34
C ARG A 21 -6.96 -11.56 -10.64
N LEU A 22 -7.27 -10.42 -10.02
CA LEU A 22 -6.43 -9.23 -10.12
C LEU A 22 -5.04 -9.50 -9.53
N THR A 23 -4.01 -8.89 -10.11
CA THR A 23 -2.66 -8.87 -9.54
C THR A 23 -2.61 -7.94 -8.30
N GLY A 24 -1.53 -8.00 -7.53
CA GLY A 24 -1.35 -7.16 -6.34
C GLY A 24 -1.41 -5.66 -6.67
N SER A 25 -0.71 -5.23 -7.72
CA SER A 25 -0.74 -3.87 -8.23
C SER A 25 -2.13 -3.43 -8.69
N GLN A 26 -2.87 -4.29 -9.41
CA GLN A 26 -4.25 -4.01 -9.82
C GLN A 26 -5.20 -3.84 -8.63
N LEU A 27 -5.02 -4.64 -7.57
CA LEU A 27 -5.78 -4.50 -6.32
C LEU A 27 -5.47 -3.18 -5.63
N LEU A 28 -4.20 -2.81 -5.53
CA LEU A 28 -3.77 -1.53 -4.95
C LEU A 28 -4.38 -0.35 -5.72
N VAL A 29 -4.24 -0.31 -7.05
CA VAL A 29 -4.86 0.74 -7.89
C VAL A 29 -6.37 0.83 -7.69
N GLN A 30 -7.06 -0.31 -7.59
CA GLN A 30 -8.50 -0.33 -7.32
C GLN A 30 -8.83 0.26 -5.93
N GLN A 31 -8.02 -0.04 -4.91
CA GLN A 31 -8.20 0.48 -3.55
C GLN A 31 -7.95 1.99 -3.48
N LEU A 32 -6.90 2.48 -4.14
CA LEU A 32 -6.60 3.92 -4.25
C LEU A 32 -7.77 4.69 -4.87
N ARG A 33 -8.32 4.18 -5.99
CA ARG A 33 -9.50 4.76 -6.63
C ARG A 33 -10.73 4.74 -5.73
N HIS A 34 -10.94 3.66 -4.97
CA HIS A 34 -12.08 3.57 -4.04
C HIS A 34 -11.95 4.55 -2.87
N ALA A 35 -10.73 4.84 -2.43
CA ALA A 35 -10.42 5.86 -1.43
C ALA A 35 -10.59 7.30 -1.96
N GLY A 36 -10.96 7.47 -3.23
CA GLY A 36 -11.17 8.76 -3.87
C GLY A 36 -9.95 9.29 -4.64
N GLY A 37 -8.85 8.53 -4.67
CA GLY A 37 -7.64 8.88 -5.40
C GLY A 37 -7.93 9.23 -6.87
N SER A 38 -7.39 10.36 -7.31
CA SER A 38 -7.43 10.81 -8.70
C SER A 38 -6.06 11.38 -9.10
N PRO A 39 -5.77 11.57 -10.40
CA PRO A 39 -4.54 12.26 -10.83
C PRO A 39 -4.40 13.72 -10.32
N ALA A 40 -5.47 14.29 -9.75
CA ALA A 40 -5.45 15.61 -9.11
C ALA A 40 -5.13 15.56 -7.60
N SER A 41 -4.91 14.37 -7.05
CA SER A 41 -4.51 14.13 -5.67
C SER A 41 -3.01 13.92 -5.66
N GLU A 42 -2.24 14.51 -4.73
CA GLU A 42 -0.80 14.20 -4.69
C GLU A 42 -0.59 12.77 -4.15
N ALA A 43 -1.31 12.37 -3.10
CA ALA A 43 -1.19 11.01 -2.56
C ALA A 43 -2.45 10.48 -1.83
N VAL A 44 -2.49 9.16 -1.64
CA VAL A 44 -3.46 8.45 -0.80
C VAL A 44 -2.72 7.61 0.24
N ALA A 45 -3.14 7.72 1.51
CA ALA A 45 -2.57 6.90 2.58
C ALA A 45 -3.22 5.50 2.60
N VAL A 46 -2.39 4.46 2.59
CA VAL A 46 -2.84 3.06 2.66
C VAL A 46 -2.12 2.28 3.76
N PRO A 47 -2.73 1.21 4.33
CA PRO A 47 -2.05 0.34 5.28
C PRO A 47 -0.78 -0.29 4.69
N LEU A 48 0.20 -0.63 5.53
CA LEU A 48 1.42 -1.31 5.09
C LEU A 48 1.11 -2.58 4.28
N GLU A 49 0.18 -3.41 4.75
CA GLU A 49 -0.19 -4.66 4.07
C GLU A 49 -0.71 -4.40 2.66
N THR A 50 -1.52 -3.36 2.48
CA THR A 50 -2.05 -2.96 1.17
C THR A 50 -0.95 -2.63 0.17
N PHE A 51 0.12 -1.95 0.62
CA PHE A 51 1.21 -1.55 -0.26
C PHE A 51 2.28 -2.64 -0.46
N PHE A 52 2.63 -3.39 0.59
CA PHE A 52 3.79 -4.29 0.57
C PHE A 52 3.45 -5.76 0.25
N GLU A 53 2.22 -6.24 0.50
CA GLU A 53 1.90 -7.64 0.24
C GLU A 53 1.85 -7.93 -1.27
N GLY A 54 2.81 -8.73 -1.75
CA GLY A 54 2.95 -9.04 -3.17
C GLY A 54 3.76 -8.02 -3.97
N ASN A 55 4.32 -6.99 -3.30
CA ASN A 55 5.23 -6.04 -3.89
C ASN A 55 6.67 -6.56 -3.86
N ASP A 56 7.27 -6.76 -5.04
CA ASP A 56 8.69 -7.03 -5.22
C ASP A 56 9.42 -5.96 -6.05
N ASP A 57 8.73 -4.85 -6.36
CA ASP A 57 9.24 -3.75 -7.15
C ASP A 57 10.03 -2.76 -6.30
N ALA A 58 11.36 -2.79 -6.41
CA ALA A 58 12.25 -1.85 -5.74
C ALA A 58 12.11 -0.41 -6.24
N GLY A 59 11.56 -0.17 -7.44
CA GLY A 59 11.30 1.17 -7.95
C GLY A 59 10.09 1.84 -7.29
N SER A 60 9.23 1.05 -6.63
CA SER A 60 7.98 1.55 -6.04
C SER A 60 8.16 2.28 -4.71
N ILE A 61 9.31 2.17 -4.05
CA ILE A 61 9.60 2.83 -2.77
C ILE A 61 11.11 3.00 -2.62
N ALA A 62 11.56 4.13 -2.07
CA ALA A 62 12.98 4.43 -1.88
C ALA A 62 13.88 4.24 -3.14
N PRO A 63 13.44 4.67 -4.34
CA PRO A 63 14.08 4.30 -5.61
C PRO A 63 15.49 4.85 -5.77
N ASN A 64 15.86 5.86 -4.99
CA ASN A 64 17.17 6.52 -5.04
C ASN A 64 18.26 5.77 -4.24
N LEU A 65 17.90 4.73 -3.50
CA LEU A 65 18.89 3.93 -2.76
C LEU A 65 19.78 3.12 -3.72
N GLY A 66 21.09 3.29 -3.57
CA GLY A 66 22.07 2.54 -4.35
C GLY A 66 22.13 1.05 -4.00
N ASP A 67 22.08 0.71 -2.71
CA ASP A 67 21.97 -0.66 -2.20
C ASP A 67 20.56 -0.89 -1.63
N HIS A 68 19.59 -1.01 -2.53
CA HIS A 68 18.18 -1.06 -2.16
C HIS A 68 17.85 -2.38 -1.42
N PRO A 69 17.35 -2.34 -0.16
CA PRO A 69 17.13 -3.55 0.64
C PRO A 69 15.91 -4.38 0.18
N GLY A 70 15.10 -3.82 -0.72
CA GLY A 70 13.90 -4.43 -1.27
C GLY A 70 12.65 -4.13 -0.44
N PRO A 71 11.45 -4.08 -1.07
CA PRO A 71 10.19 -3.76 -0.36
C PRO A 71 9.92 -4.69 0.83
N ALA A 72 10.23 -5.98 0.72
CA ALA A 72 10.03 -6.95 1.80
C ALA A 72 10.82 -6.59 3.07
N ARG A 73 12.07 -6.14 2.93
CA ARG A 73 12.90 -5.76 4.09
C ARG A 73 12.42 -4.47 4.72
N ILE A 74 12.02 -3.48 3.90
CA ILE A 74 11.42 -2.23 4.38
C ILE A 74 10.14 -2.55 5.16
N PHE A 75 9.28 -3.42 4.63
CA PHE A 75 8.03 -3.84 5.28
C PHE A 75 8.27 -4.46 6.66
N GLU A 76 9.25 -5.36 6.80
CA GLU A 76 9.61 -5.96 8.09
C GLU A 76 9.95 -4.91 9.15
N VAL A 77 10.79 -3.93 8.79
CA VAL A 77 11.21 -2.87 9.71
C VAL A 77 10.02 -2.01 10.11
N LEU A 78 9.18 -1.61 9.15
CA LEU A 78 7.99 -0.79 9.41
C LEU A 78 6.94 -1.51 10.25
N ARG A 79 6.79 -2.83 10.10
CA ARG A 79 5.92 -3.63 10.98
C ARG A 79 6.41 -3.66 12.43
N VAL A 80 7.72 -3.75 12.64
CA VAL A 80 8.31 -3.69 13.98
C VAL A 80 8.10 -2.30 14.59
N LEU A 81 8.28 -1.24 13.79
CA LEU A 81 7.98 0.14 14.18
C LEU A 81 6.50 0.29 14.59
N ARG A 82 5.56 -0.18 13.76
CA ARG A 82 4.11 -0.12 14.02
C ARG A 82 3.69 -0.85 15.29
N ALA A 83 4.44 -1.87 15.71
CA ALA A 83 4.12 -2.66 16.91
C ALA A 83 4.50 -1.95 18.23
N ARG A 84 5.14 -0.77 18.19
CA ARG A 84 5.48 -0.02 19.40
C ARG A 84 4.24 0.57 20.07
N ALA A 85 4.26 0.64 21.40
CA ALA A 85 3.12 1.14 22.19
C ALA A 85 2.86 2.65 22.04
N ASP A 86 3.86 3.41 21.58
CA ASP A 86 3.77 4.84 21.32
C ASP A 86 3.38 5.17 19.87
N VAL A 87 3.27 4.16 19.01
CA VAL A 87 2.85 4.27 17.61
C VAL A 87 1.41 3.78 17.49
N LEU A 88 0.54 4.63 16.96
CA LEU A 88 -0.86 4.32 16.69
C LEU A 88 -0.99 3.53 15.39
N ASP A 89 -0.34 4.00 14.32
CA ASP A 89 -0.32 3.32 13.03
C ASP A 89 0.87 3.77 12.18
N VAL A 90 1.17 3.00 11.14
CA VAL A 90 2.11 3.34 10.09
C VAL A 90 1.44 3.09 8.74
N VAL A 91 1.42 4.11 7.88
CA VAL A 91 0.77 4.06 6.57
C VAL A 91 1.74 4.50 5.49
N VAL A 92 1.51 4.01 4.26
CA VAL A 92 2.28 4.40 3.08
C VAL A 92 1.50 5.46 2.32
N LEU A 93 2.16 6.56 1.94
CA LEU A 93 1.60 7.55 1.05
C LEU A 93 1.93 7.12 -0.37
N VAL A 94 0.91 6.75 -1.12
CA VAL A 94 1.05 6.27 -2.49
C VAL A 94 0.66 7.39 -3.43
N GLY A 95 1.58 7.75 -4.30
CA GLY A 95 1.38 8.76 -5.34
C GLY A 95 0.23 8.37 -6.25
N MET A 96 -0.57 9.36 -6.64
CA MET A 96 -1.71 9.12 -7.53
C MET A 96 -1.35 9.43 -8.98
N GLU A 97 -0.61 8.53 -9.61
CA GLU A 97 -0.42 8.51 -11.07
C GLU A 97 -1.23 7.36 -11.71
N ALA A 98 -2.36 7.00 -11.10
CA ALA A 98 -3.09 5.75 -11.38
C ALA A 98 -3.70 5.59 -12.80
N ASP A 99 -3.64 6.63 -13.62
CA ASP A 99 -3.98 6.58 -15.04
C ASP A 99 -2.74 6.40 -15.95
N GLU A 100 -1.55 6.45 -15.36
CA GLU A 100 -0.24 6.30 -16.00
C GLU A 100 0.44 4.96 -15.68
N TYR A 101 0.08 4.28 -14.59
CA TYR A 101 0.62 2.95 -14.29
C TYR A 101 0.23 1.93 -15.35
N GLU A 102 1.23 1.29 -15.95
CA GLU A 102 1.01 0.21 -16.89
C GLU A 102 0.37 -1.00 -16.19
N PRO A 103 -0.33 -1.88 -16.92
CA PRO A 103 -0.79 -3.14 -16.36
C PRO A 103 0.38 -3.90 -15.74
N ASP A 104 0.29 -4.14 -14.43
CA ASP A 104 1.27 -4.82 -13.59
C ASP A 104 2.39 -3.95 -12.99
N GLU A 105 2.42 -2.64 -13.25
CA GLU A 105 3.31 -1.70 -12.55
C GLU A 105 2.84 -1.43 -11.12
N TRP A 106 3.77 -1.44 -10.16
CA TRP A 106 3.43 -1.16 -8.76
C TRP A 106 3.43 0.36 -8.53
N PRO A 107 2.34 0.95 -8.01
CA PRO A 107 2.29 2.37 -7.69
C PRO A 107 3.45 2.84 -6.81
N PHE A 108 3.92 4.05 -7.07
CA PHE A 108 5.02 4.67 -6.34
C PHE A 108 4.58 5.18 -4.96
N ALA A 109 5.42 5.00 -3.95
CA ALA A 109 5.25 5.53 -2.61
C ALA A 109 6.11 6.78 -2.41
N GLU A 110 5.45 7.91 -2.15
CA GLU A 110 6.08 9.19 -1.83
C GLU A 110 6.81 9.14 -0.48
N ALA A 111 6.16 8.52 0.51
CA ALA A 111 6.68 8.48 1.87
C ALA A 111 5.97 7.42 2.72
N VAL A 112 6.47 7.25 3.93
CA VAL A 112 5.79 6.55 5.01
C VAL A 112 5.45 7.53 6.11
N HIS A 113 4.22 7.45 6.64
CA HIS A 113 3.77 8.25 7.77
C HIS A 113 3.58 7.39 9.01
N VAL A 114 4.12 7.88 10.12
CA VAL A 114 4.02 7.28 11.45
C VAL A 114 3.11 8.15 12.29
N ILE A 115 1.98 7.61 12.74
CA ILE A 115 1.06 8.33 13.63
C ILE A 115 1.41 7.94 15.05
N THR A 116 1.84 8.90 15.86
CA THR A 116 2.52 8.58 17.12
C THR A 116 2.36 9.68 18.17
N SER A 117 2.54 9.29 19.43
CA SER A 117 2.69 10.22 20.56
C SER A 117 4.15 10.46 20.96
N ALA A 118 5.10 9.71 20.40
CA ALA A 118 6.54 9.86 20.65
C ALA A 118 7.14 10.96 19.79
N PRO A 119 8.21 11.64 20.24
CA PRO A 119 8.87 12.66 19.44
C PRO A 119 9.67 12.03 18.28
N ALA A 120 9.79 12.73 17.15
CA ALA A 120 10.39 12.24 15.90
C ALA A 120 11.79 11.62 16.06
N GLU A 121 12.61 12.16 16.97
CA GLU A 121 13.96 11.66 17.23
C GLU A 121 13.97 10.19 17.70
N SER A 122 12.83 9.70 18.22
CA SER A 122 12.63 8.30 18.62
C SER A 122 12.62 7.32 17.44
N PHE A 123 12.60 7.82 16.20
CA PHE A 123 12.58 7.04 14.97
C PHE A 123 13.87 7.18 14.14
N SER A 124 14.85 7.95 14.62
CA SER A 124 16.17 8.12 13.97
C SER A 124 16.84 6.77 13.64
N ALA A 125 16.90 5.85 14.59
CA ALA A 125 17.47 4.53 14.38
C ALA A 125 16.70 3.68 13.33
N VAL A 126 15.41 3.96 13.11
CA VAL A 126 14.64 3.31 12.04
C VAL A 126 14.97 3.95 10.69
N ALA A 127 15.06 5.28 10.64
CA ALA A 127 15.50 5.98 9.43
C ALA A 127 16.91 5.53 9.00
N ASP A 128 17.85 5.47 9.95
CA ASP A 128 19.21 4.96 9.72
C ASP A 128 19.21 3.52 9.20
N LEU A 129 18.34 2.66 9.73
CA LEU A 129 18.25 1.24 9.30
C LEU A 129 17.69 1.10 7.87
N LEU A 130 16.94 2.08 7.41
CA LEU A 130 16.30 2.12 6.09
C LEU A 130 17.05 3.00 5.09
N ASP A 131 18.21 3.55 5.48
CA ASP A 131 18.95 4.58 4.74
C ASP A 131 18.02 5.74 4.29
N ALA A 132 17.06 6.10 5.13
CA ALA A 132 16.11 7.17 4.90
C ALA A 132 16.65 8.54 5.33
N ASP A 133 16.00 9.60 4.85
CA ASP A 133 16.29 10.96 5.29
C ASP A 133 15.93 11.20 6.77
N PRO A 134 16.43 12.28 7.39
CA PRO A 134 16.05 12.64 8.75
C PRO A 134 14.54 12.74 8.92
N VAL A 135 14.02 12.08 9.95
CA VAL A 135 12.58 12.02 10.23
C VAL A 135 12.02 13.43 10.46
N GLU A 136 11.04 13.81 9.66
CA GLU A 136 10.38 15.11 9.77
C GLU A 136 9.11 15.04 10.60
N VAL A 137 8.81 16.11 11.34
CA VAL A 137 7.50 16.30 11.99
C VAL A 137 6.65 17.16 11.08
N GLY A 138 5.53 16.64 10.62
CA GLY A 138 4.63 17.33 9.72
C GLY A 138 3.20 16.83 9.84
N GLY A 139 2.22 17.64 9.44
CA GLY A 139 0.87 17.14 9.22
C GLY A 139 0.81 16.27 7.97
N TRP A 140 -0.36 15.70 7.68
CA TRP A 140 -0.61 15.16 6.34
C TRP A 140 -0.35 16.26 5.30
N PRO A 141 0.07 15.90 4.08
CA PRO A 141 0.01 16.83 2.95
C PRO A 141 -1.35 17.50 2.93
N ASP A 142 -1.40 18.83 2.70
CA ASP A 142 -2.64 19.62 2.76
C ASP A 142 -3.75 19.10 1.82
N ASP A 143 -3.37 18.25 0.87
CA ASP A 143 -4.18 17.68 -0.20
C ASP A 143 -4.34 16.14 -0.11
N ALA A 144 -3.81 15.48 0.92
CA ALA A 144 -3.97 14.03 1.11
C ALA A 144 -5.46 13.68 1.25
N LEU A 145 -6.04 13.04 0.23
CA LEU A 145 -7.48 12.83 0.11
C LEU A 145 -8.07 11.93 1.20
N SER A 146 -7.28 10.97 1.67
CA SER A 146 -7.69 10.02 2.70
C SER A 146 -6.53 9.72 3.61
N HIS A 147 -6.72 10.01 4.89
CA HIS A 147 -5.80 9.63 5.92
C HIS A 147 -6.54 9.23 7.19
N PRO A 148 -6.00 8.31 8.00
CA PRO A 148 -6.53 8.02 9.32
C PRO A 148 -6.55 9.29 10.20
N PRO A 149 -7.55 9.44 11.09
CA PRO A 149 -7.61 10.58 12.00
C PRO A 149 -6.42 10.56 12.96
N VAL A 150 -5.85 11.74 13.24
CA VAL A 150 -4.80 11.90 14.25
C VAL A 150 -5.47 12.29 15.58
N PRO A 151 -5.53 11.39 16.58
CA PRO A 151 -6.20 11.71 17.84
C PRO A 151 -5.40 12.73 18.67
N PRO A 152 -6.04 13.41 19.63
CA PRO A 152 -5.33 14.32 20.54
C PRO A 152 -4.13 13.67 21.20
N GLY A 153 -3.02 14.42 21.28
CA GLY A 153 -1.75 13.93 21.83
C GLY A 153 -0.92 13.08 20.86
N HIS A 154 -1.40 12.88 19.62
CA HIS A 154 -0.62 12.29 18.54
C HIS A 154 -0.28 13.32 17.48
N HIS A 155 0.74 13.01 16.69
CA HIS A 155 1.18 13.75 15.53
C HIS A 155 1.68 12.77 14.47
N VAL A 156 2.01 13.30 13.30
CA VAL A 156 2.56 12.53 12.18
C VAL A 156 4.06 12.81 12.07
N CYS A 157 4.82 11.76 11.87
CA CYS A 157 6.22 11.81 11.48
C CYS A 157 6.38 11.17 10.11
N THR A 158 7.26 11.74 9.28
CA THR A 158 7.49 11.30 7.90
C THR A 158 8.85 10.60 7.79
N ILE A 159 8.86 9.47 7.10
CA ILE A 159 10.07 8.77 6.64
C ILE A 159 10.03 8.80 5.10
N SER A 160 11.03 9.38 4.47
CA SER A 160 11.15 9.58 3.02
C SER A 160 12.56 9.32 2.51
N TRP A 161 12.69 9.25 1.18
CA TRP A 161 13.95 9.00 0.47
C TRP A 161 13.98 9.89 -0.78
N ASP A 162 14.64 11.05 -0.70
CA ASP A 162 14.80 12.01 -1.81
C ASP A 162 15.69 11.52 -2.96
#